data_AF-A0A085JKL0-F1
#
_entry.id   AF-A0A085JKL0-F1
#
_cell.length_a   1.000
_cell.length_b   1.000
_cell.length_c   1.000
_cell.angle_alpha   90.00
_cell.angle_beta   90.00
_cell.angle_gamma   90.00
#
_symmetry.space_group_name_H-M   'P 1'
#
loop_
_entity.id
_entity.type
_entity.pdbx_description
1 polymer ?
#
loop_
_entity_poly.entity_id
_entity_poly.type
_entity_poly.pdbx_seq_one_letter_code
_entity_poly.pdbx_strand_id
1 'polypeptide(L)'
;MDNQHLPDASLDTLLEALSGAIRLQDWQALSRINRQITVSFPRGSLSATQQQQLRTVYQAGLAQCQRDADDLWHKIQQTLAEREAMAAYACFADQDSFAG
;
A
#
# COMPACT_ATOMS: atom_id res chain seq x y z
N MET A 1 -17.94 -6.72 40.15
CA MET A 1 -16.59 -7.03 39.61
C MET A 1 -16.66 -6.78 38.12
N ASP A 2 -16.25 -5.58 37.72
CA ASP A 2 -16.30 -5.06 36.37
C ASP A 2 -15.15 -5.65 35.54
N ASN A 3 -15.47 -6.53 34.60
CA ASN A 3 -14.53 -6.98 33.56
C ASN A 3 -14.85 -6.28 32.24
N GLN A 4 -14.46 -5.02 32.12
CA GLN A 4 -14.38 -4.33 30.82
C GLN A 4 -13.05 -4.73 30.16
N HIS A 5 -13.02 -5.90 29.52
CA HIS A 5 -11.85 -6.45 28.83
C HIS A 5 -12.16 -6.74 27.34
N LEU A 6 -12.79 -5.77 26.67
CA LEU A 6 -13.17 -5.83 25.25
C LEU A 6 -12.41 -4.89 24.27
N PRO A 7 -11.50 -3.96 24.66
CA PRO A 7 -10.83 -3.11 23.68
C PRO A 7 -9.67 -3.78 22.93
N ASP A 8 -8.99 -4.77 23.53
CA ASP A 8 -7.80 -5.40 22.93
C ASP A 8 -8.13 -6.24 21.68
N ALA A 9 -9.14 -7.11 21.75
CA ALA A 9 -9.55 -7.94 20.61
C ALA A 9 -10.04 -7.11 19.40
N SER A 10 -10.58 -5.91 19.65
CA SER A 10 -11.02 -4.96 18.62
C SER A 10 -9.83 -4.33 17.87
N LEU A 11 -8.78 -3.93 18.62
CA LEU A 11 -7.59 -3.34 18.02
C LEU A 11 -6.82 -4.38 17.19
N ASP A 12 -6.62 -5.58 17.72
CA ASP A 12 -5.90 -6.65 17.02
C ASP A 12 -6.57 -6.99 15.68
N THR A 13 -7.91 -7.11 15.67
CA THR A 13 -8.68 -7.33 14.44
C THR A 13 -8.46 -6.21 13.41
N LEU A 14 -8.41 -4.96 13.86
CA LEU A 14 -8.16 -3.81 12.98
C LEU A 14 -6.71 -3.79 12.46
N LEU A 15 -5.74 -4.22 13.26
CA LEU A 15 -4.34 -4.34 12.86
C LEU A 15 -4.12 -5.46 11.85
N GLU A 16 -4.81 -6.59 12.01
CA GLU A 16 -4.83 -7.68 11.03
C GLU A 16 -5.47 -7.23 9.72
N ALA A 17 -6.61 -6.56 9.80
CA ALA A 17 -7.28 -6.00 8.64
C ALA A 17 -6.40 -4.96 7.92
N LEU A 18 -5.70 -4.11 8.67
CA LEU A 18 -4.77 -3.12 8.11
C LEU A 18 -3.62 -3.82 7.36
N SER A 19 -3.00 -4.82 7.98
CA SER A 19 -1.92 -5.60 7.38
C SER A 19 -2.39 -6.34 6.12
N GLY A 20 -3.60 -6.90 6.16
CA GLY A 20 -4.24 -7.55 5.01
C GLY A 20 -4.49 -6.57 3.86
N ALA A 21 -5.02 -5.39 4.15
CA ALA A 21 -5.28 -4.35 3.15
C ALA A 21 -3.98 -3.83 2.50
N ILE A 22 -2.89 -3.69 3.26
CA ILE A 22 -1.56 -3.36 2.72
C ILE A 22 -1.09 -4.45 1.75
N ARG A 23 -1.13 -5.72 2.16
CA ARG A 23 -0.67 -6.85 1.33
C ARG A 23 -1.45 -6.96 0.02
N LEU A 24 -2.74 -6.63 0.04
CA LEU A 24 -3.60 -6.67 -1.14
C LEU A 24 -3.57 -5.37 -1.95
N GLN A 25 -2.81 -4.35 -1.50
CA GLN A 25 -2.78 -3.01 -2.09
C GLN A 25 -4.18 -2.38 -2.21
N ASP A 26 -5.08 -2.71 -1.27
CA ASP A 26 -6.43 -2.16 -1.22
C ASP A 26 -6.42 -0.81 -0.51
N TRP A 27 -6.15 0.23 -1.28
CA TRP A 27 -6.07 1.61 -0.80
C TRP A 27 -7.40 2.11 -0.21
N GLN A 28 -8.54 1.60 -0.69
CA GLN A 28 -9.84 1.98 -0.15
C GLN A 28 -10.07 1.36 1.22
N ALA A 29 -9.79 0.07 1.38
CA ALA A 29 -9.85 -0.61 2.67
C ALA A 29 -8.90 0.03 3.68
N LEU A 30 -7.67 0.34 3.26
CA LEU A 30 -6.68 1.06 4.09
C LEU A 30 -7.24 2.38 4.64
N SER A 31 -7.85 3.20 3.78
CA SER A 31 -8.44 4.48 4.20
C SER A 31 -9.59 4.29 5.21
N ARG A 32 -10.47 3.31 4.98
CA ARG A 32 -11.58 3.00 5.88
C ARG A 32 -11.10 2.52 7.24
N ILE A 33 -10.14 1.59 7.27
CA ILE A 33 -9.57 1.03 8.50
C ILE A 33 -8.85 2.12 9.29
N ASN A 34 -8.04 2.96 8.62
CA ASN A 34 -7.34 4.06 9.29
C ASN A 34 -8.32 5.08 9.92
N ARG A 35 -9.41 5.40 9.22
CA ARG A 35 -10.50 6.22 9.78
C ARG A 35 -11.13 5.55 10.99
N GLN A 36 -11.42 4.25 10.91
CA GLN A 36 -12.02 3.49 12.00
C GLN A 36 -11.12 3.47 13.23
N ILE A 37 -9.82 3.21 13.08
CA ILE A 37 -8.83 3.29 14.18
C ILE A 37 -8.84 4.68 14.81
N THR A 38 -8.83 5.74 14.00
CA THR A 38 -8.80 7.13 14.48
C THR A 38 -10.05 7.49 15.29
N VAL A 39 -11.23 6.99 14.89
CA VAL A 39 -12.51 7.25 15.56
C VAL A 39 -12.66 6.38 16.81
N SER A 40 -12.30 5.10 16.71
CA SER A 40 -12.44 4.13 17.81
C SER A 40 -11.43 4.35 18.93
N PHE A 41 -10.25 4.91 18.62
CA PHE A 41 -9.17 5.10 19.57
C PHE A 41 -8.65 6.55 19.55
N PRO A 42 -9.39 7.50 20.15
CA PRO A 42 -8.95 8.89 20.27
C PRO A 42 -7.66 9.01 21.10
N ARG A 43 -6.93 10.12 20.95
CA ARG A 43 -5.61 10.31 21.60
C ARG A 43 -5.69 10.05 23.11
N GLY A 44 -4.75 9.23 23.60
CA GLY A 44 -4.65 8.87 25.02
C GLY A 44 -5.59 7.76 25.48
N SER A 45 -6.45 7.22 24.61
CA SER A 45 -7.31 6.06 24.93
C SER A 45 -6.58 4.72 24.91
N LEU A 46 -5.42 4.67 24.24
CA LEU A 46 -4.61 3.47 24.08
C LEU A 46 -3.52 3.38 25.14
N SER A 47 -3.30 2.17 25.65
CA SER A 47 -2.16 1.85 26.51
C SER A 47 -0.83 2.00 25.76
N ALA A 48 0.28 2.12 26.49
CA ALA A 48 1.61 2.22 25.88
C ALA A 48 1.93 1.00 24.98
N THR A 49 1.50 -0.19 25.38
CA THR A 49 1.68 -1.43 24.60
C THR A 49 0.90 -1.38 23.28
N GLN A 50 -0.37 -0.97 23.34
CA GLN A 50 -1.22 -0.84 22.14
C GLN A 50 -0.70 0.23 21.19
N GLN A 51 -0.23 1.37 21.71
CA GLN A 51 0.40 2.42 20.90
C GLN A 51 1.66 1.91 20.20
N GLN A 52 2.47 1.10 20.89
CA GLN A 52 3.65 0.50 20.31
C GLN A 52 3.30 -0.51 19.21
N GLN A 53 2.30 -1.37 19.42
CA GLN A 53 1.81 -2.31 18.40
C GLN A 53 1.33 -1.56 17.15
N LEU A 54 0.49 -0.53 17.33
CA LEU A 54 0.04 0.36 16.26
C LEU A 54 1.21 0.94 15.49
N ARG A 55 2.20 1.50 16.20
CA ARG A 55 3.40 2.06 15.57
C ARG A 55 4.16 1.03 14.75
N THR A 56 4.37 -0.19 15.27
CA THR A 56 5.08 -1.26 14.57
C THR A 56 4.37 -1.65 13.27
N VAL A 57 3.04 -1.84 13.31
CA VAL A 57 2.26 -2.21 12.12
C VAL A 57 2.29 -1.10 11.08
N TYR A 58 2.13 0.17 11.49
CA TYR A 58 2.20 1.31 10.56
C TYR A 58 3.58 1.48 9.93
N GLN A 59 4.66 1.27 10.69
CA GLN A 59 6.02 1.36 10.15
C GLN A 59 6.30 0.25 9.14
N ALA A 60 5.93 -0.99 9.47
CA ALA A 60 6.06 -2.12 8.54
C ALA A 60 5.21 -1.90 7.28
N GLY A 61 3.97 -1.41 7.46
CA GLY A 61 3.06 -1.08 6.38
C GLY A 61 3.59 0.02 5.46
N LEU A 62 4.09 1.11 6.02
CA LEU A 62 4.70 2.20 5.25
C LEU A 62 5.89 1.70 4.42
N ALA A 63 6.75 0.88 5.01
CA ALA A 63 7.88 0.29 4.28
C ALA A 63 7.42 -0.62 3.14
N GLN A 64 6.35 -1.38 3.31
CA GLN A 64 5.78 -2.19 2.23
C GLN A 64 5.18 -1.32 1.13
N CYS A 65 4.37 -0.32 1.48
CA CYS A 65 3.79 0.60 0.50
C CYS A 65 4.87 1.34 -0.31
N GLN A 66 6.00 1.70 0.33
CA GLN A 66 7.12 2.32 -0.36
C GLN A 66 7.73 1.37 -1.40
N ARG A 67 8.02 0.12 -1.01
CA ARG A 67 8.52 -0.89 -1.95
C ARG A 67 7.57 -1.11 -3.12
N ASP A 68 6.28 -1.21 -2.85
CA ASP A 68 5.26 -1.42 -3.89
C ASP A 68 5.18 -0.21 -4.85
N ALA A 69 5.33 1.01 -4.34
CA ALA A 69 5.38 2.22 -5.16
C ALA A 69 6.64 2.27 -6.03
N ASP A 70 7.80 1.90 -5.48
CA ASP A 70 9.06 1.84 -6.22
C ASP A 70 8.99 0.78 -7.35
N ASP A 71 8.41 -0.40 -7.06
CA ASP A 71 8.19 -1.46 -8.05
C ASP A 71 7.24 -1.01 -9.19
N LEU A 72 6.15 -0.32 -8.85
CA LEU A 72 5.23 0.24 -9.83
C LEU A 72 5.92 1.29 -10.70
N TRP A 73 6.73 2.14 -10.09
CA TRP A 73 7.52 3.14 -10.82
C TRP A 73 8.48 2.48 -11.81
N HIS A 74 9.21 1.45 -11.39
CA HIS A 74 10.11 0.72 -12.28
C HIS A 74 9.37 0.06 -13.45
N LYS A 75 8.20 -0.55 -13.22
CA LYS A 75 7.37 -1.13 -14.28
C LYS A 75 6.88 -0.09 -15.28
N ILE A 76 6.50 1.10 -14.81
CA ILE A 76 6.09 2.21 -15.69
C ILE A 76 7.26 2.63 -16.57
N GLN A 77 8.46 2.81 -16.00
CA GLN A 77 9.66 3.19 -16.76
C GLN A 77 10.01 2.14 -17.80
N GLN A 78 9.96 0.86 -17.45
CA GLN A 78 10.19 -0.24 -18.40
C GLN A 78 9.15 -0.22 -19.54
N THR A 79 7.87 -0.06 -19.22
CA THR A 79 6.80 0.00 -20.22
C THR A 79 6.99 1.19 -21.18
N LEU A 80 7.43 2.34 -20.68
CA LEU A 80 7.73 3.50 -21.52
C LEU A 80 8.91 3.22 -22.46
N ALA A 81 9.99 2.64 -21.95
CA ALA A 81 11.16 2.27 -22.76
C ALA A 81 10.81 1.24 -23.85
N GLU A 82 9.97 0.25 -23.54
CA GLU A 82 9.48 -0.73 -24.52
C GLU A 82 8.66 -0.05 -25.63
N ARG A 83 7.78 0.89 -25.27
CA ARG A 83 6.98 1.65 -26.25
C ARG A 83 7.84 2.55 -27.14
N GLU A 84 8.86 3.19 -26.58
CA GLU A 84 9.83 3.99 -27.34
C GLU A 84 10.63 3.12 -28.31
N ALA A 85 11.10 1.95 -27.87
CA ALA A 85 11.79 1.00 -28.73
C ALA A 85 10.88 0.52 -29.87
N MET A 86 9.62 0.16 -29.58
CA MET A 86 8.64 -0.22 -30.61
C MET A 86 8.39 0.91 -31.62
N ALA A 87 8.26 2.15 -31.16
CA ALA A 87 8.09 3.30 -32.04
C ALA A 87 9.31 3.51 -32.94
N ALA A 88 10.52 3.40 -32.39
CA ALA A 88 11.75 3.47 -33.18
C ALA A 88 11.82 2.36 -34.24
N TYR A 89 11.52 1.11 -33.86
CA TYR A 89 11.46 -0.02 -34.80
C TYR A 89 10.45 0.21 -35.93
N ALA A 90 9.25 0.71 -35.62
CA ALA A 90 8.24 1.01 -36.62
C ALA A 90 8.70 2.09 -37.61
N CYS A 91 9.37 3.15 -37.13
CA CYS A 91 9.93 4.19 -37.98
C CYS A 91 11.02 3.68 -38.93
N PHE A 92 11.82 2.70 -38.52
CA PHE A 92 12.82 2.09 -39.41
C PHE A 92 12.20 1.12 -40.43
N ALA A 93 11.16 0.36 -40.05
CA ALA A 93 10.47 -0.55 -40.97
C ALA A 93 9.72 0.16 -42.11
N ASP A 94 9.25 1.39 -41.88
CA ASP A 94 8.63 2.23 -42.92
C ASP A 94 9.66 2.79 -43.91
N GLN A 95 10.92 3.00 -43.49
CA GLN A 95 11.98 3.53 -44.36
C GLN A 95 12.47 2.51 -45.39
N ASP A 96 12.40 1.20 -45.09
CA ASP A 96 12.76 0.14 -46.03
C ASP A 96 11.64 -0.17 -47.05
N SER A 97 10.41 0.28 -46.82
CA SER A 97 9.28 0.06 -47.75
C SER A 97 9.19 1.09 -48.89
N PHE A 98 9.94 2.19 -48.83
CA PHE A 98 10.01 3.23 -49.88
C PHE A 98 11.28 3.17 -50.74
N ALA A 99 12.17 2.19 -50.49
CA ALA A 99 13.42 1.99 -51.24
C ALA A 99 13.35 0.85 -52.29
N GLY A 100 12.14 0.49 -52.74
CA GLY A 100 11.87 -0.49 -53.80
C GLY A 100 11.35 0.15 -55.07
#